data_AF-A0A9P4NNZ2-F1
#
_entry.id   AF-A0A9P4NNZ2-F1
#
_cell.length_a   1.000
_cell.length_b   1.000
_cell.length_c   1.000
_cell.angle_alpha   90.00
_cell.angle_beta   90.00
_cell.angle_gamma   90.00
#
_symmetry.space_group_name_H-M   'P 1'
#
loop_
_entity.id
_entity.type
_entity.pdbx_description
1 polymer ?
#
loop_
_entity_poly.entity_id
_entity_poly.type
_entity_poly.pdbx_seq_one_letter_code
_entity_poly.pdbx_strand_id
1 'polypeptide(L)'
;MEAIQIVHEAIALYKEIQDAPEQVEKVGKRMERLEGYLIGLKELLGDKSRLAILRPAQTQEIKAVIKDIEGDAEKVYEILKKWENNIGPFGLELRFKTIGQALFAIGSSPDKLESLSQDIEQHKTDLRDILQLLGWFGVDALLPGTPSTNTAKRPKSPLPHPAKNDYNIIFVDSTNVNCSRVAEAYVKLVQEWTVRTHGDWRIKLDHSAGLGVRNGSDCMGALESIKPALTLRPGNDKPNETAMAALFDNKLFNHPYKKVIRDTALTRTSRGVTEKLFKTYDFVLVFSGRDYEAVAKLKQALTEKGGVSLVPKGKCRVIQVGSYLAKNGKPVDIWPARKNADGTHSRETWNSTVSNLKIAIKAFLKSELGWVQPK
;
A
#
# COMPACT_ATOMS: atom_id res chain seq x y z
N MET A 1 -8.91 -17.86 -21.25
CA MET A 1 -8.22 -16.77 -20.53
C MET A 1 -6.98 -16.45 -21.33
N GLU A 2 -7.08 -15.39 -22.14
CA GLU A 2 -6.04 -14.95 -23.08
C GLU A 2 -4.73 -14.63 -22.35
N ALA A 3 -4.80 -14.01 -21.16
CA ALA A 3 -3.64 -13.77 -20.29
C ALA A 3 -2.70 -14.97 -20.07
N ILE A 4 -3.25 -16.18 -19.87
CA ILE A 4 -2.41 -17.38 -19.66
C ILE A 4 -1.66 -17.75 -20.93
N GLN A 5 -2.32 -17.63 -22.08
CA GLN A 5 -1.70 -17.94 -23.37
C GLN A 5 -0.56 -16.97 -23.66
N ILE A 6 -0.78 -15.66 -23.45
CA ILE A 6 0.25 -14.63 -23.66
C ILE A 6 1.45 -14.85 -22.71
N VAL A 7 1.18 -15.16 -21.43
CA VAL A 7 2.24 -15.48 -20.47
C VAL A 7 3.03 -16.72 -20.89
N HIS A 8 2.35 -17.76 -21.38
CA HIS A 8 2.98 -18.99 -21.86
C HIS A 8 3.87 -18.75 -23.09
N GLU A 9 3.37 -17.98 -24.06
CA GLU A 9 4.12 -17.59 -25.25
C GLU A 9 5.36 -16.74 -24.90
N ALA A 10 5.23 -15.80 -23.95
CA ALA A 10 6.35 -15.02 -23.46
C ALA A 10 7.42 -15.88 -22.75
N ILE A 11 7.01 -16.88 -21.97
CA ILE A 11 7.92 -17.82 -21.30
C ILE A 11 8.63 -18.71 -22.32
N ALA A 12 7.93 -19.21 -23.33
CA ALA A 12 8.52 -20.03 -24.39
C ALA A 12 9.63 -19.25 -25.11
N LEU A 13 9.32 -18.01 -25.51
CA LEU A 13 10.25 -17.14 -26.20
C LEU A 13 11.44 -16.75 -25.32
N TYR A 14 11.21 -16.53 -24.02
CA TYR A 14 12.28 -16.36 -23.03
C TYR A 14 13.23 -17.57 -22.96
N LYS A 15 12.70 -18.80 -22.96
CA LYS A 15 13.51 -20.04 -22.86
C LYS A 15 14.36 -20.32 -24.10
N GLU A 16 13.99 -19.77 -25.25
CA GLU A 16 14.75 -19.88 -26.50
C GLU A 16 15.97 -18.93 -26.53
N ILE A 17 15.99 -17.90 -25.68
CA ILE A 17 17.10 -16.93 -25.61
C ILE A 17 18.23 -17.51 -24.75
N GLN A 18 19.25 -18.11 -25.39
CA GLN A 18 20.40 -18.74 -24.72
C GLN A 18 21.37 -17.78 -24.00
N ASP A 19 21.33 -16.47 -24.27
CA ASP A 19 22.22 -15.44 -23.69
C ASP A 19 21.43 -14.19 -23.28
N ALA A 20 20.42 -14.38 -22.43
CA ALA A 20 19.55 -13.30 -21.98
C ALA A 20 20.31 -12.33 -21.04
N PRO A 21 20.17 -11.00 -21.21
CA PRO A 21 20.56 -10.04 -20.20
C PRO A 21 19.83 -10.31 -18.88
N GLU A 22 20.43 -9.91 -17.76
CA GLU A 22 19.88 -10.11 -16.41
C GLU A 22 18.43 -9.63 -16.28
N GLN A 23 18.07 -8.52 -16.93
CA GLN A 23 16.71 -7.96 -16.90
C GLN A 23 15.70 -8.88 -17.61
N VAL A 24 16.08 -9.48 -18.74
CA VAL A 24 15.26 -10.44 -19.48
C VAL A 24 15.08 -11.71 -18.65
N GLU A 25 16.15 -12.21 -18.04
CA GLU A 25 16.10 -13.38 -17.16
C GLU A 25 15.19 -13.16 -15.94
N LYS A 26 15.30 -11.98 -15.33
CA LYS A 26 14.49 -11.57 -14.17
C LYS A 26 13.01 -11.46 -14.51
N VAL A 27 12.67 -10.88 -15.67
CA VAL A 27 11.28 -10.82 -16.15
C VAL A 27 10.76 -12.21 -16.50
N GLY A 28 11.53 -13.04 -17.22
CA GLY A 28 11.16 -14.41 -17.56
C GLY A 28 10.82 -15.26 -16.32
N LYS A 29 11.70 -15.24 -15.30
CA LYS A 29 11.46 -15.92 -14.02
C LYS A 29 10.21 -15.42 -13.27
N ARG A 30 9.86 -14.14 -13.42
CA ARG A 30 8.63 -13.58 -12.81
C ARG A 30 7.39 -14.02 -13.57
N MET A 31 7.46 -14.09 -14.90
CA MET A 31 6.39 -14.61 -15.74
C MET A 31 6.11 -16.09 -15.44
N GLU A 32 7.14 -16.93 -15.27
CA GLU A 32 6.97 -18.34 -14.85
C GLU A 32 6.23 -18.47 -13.51
N ARG A 33 6.56 -17.61 -12.55
CA ARG A 33 5.87 -17.60 -11.26
C ARG A 33 4.42 -17.16 -11.42
N LEU A 34 4.19 -16.11 -12.20
CA LEU A 34 2.85 -15.56 -12.47
C LEU A 34 1.96 -16.59 -13.18
N GLU A 35 2.50 -17.36 -14.13
CA GLU A 35 1.80 -18.45 -14.82
C GLU A 35 1.17 -19.44 -13.83
N GLY A 36 1.94 -19.86 -12.83
CA GLY A 36 1.44 -20.77 -11.78
C GLY A 36 0.23 -20.21 -11.03
N TYR A 37 0.21 -18.91 -10.72
CA TYR A 37 -0.95 -18.26 -10.09
C TYR A 37 -2.14 -18.17 -11.03
N LEU A 38 -1.91 -17.85 -12.31
CA LEU A 38 -3.00 -17.74 -13.30
C LEU A 38 -3.63 -19.11 -13.61
N ILE A 39 -2.84 -20.19 -13.66
CA ILE A 39 -3.35 -21.56 -13.83
C ILE A 39 -4.27 -21.91 -12.64
N GLY A 40 -3.79 -21.72 -11.40
CA GLY A 40 -4.62 -21.97 -10.22
C GLY A 40 -5.89 -21.11 -10.18
N LEU A 41 -5.81 -19.86 -10.64
CA LEU A 41 -6.95 -18.97 -10.78
C LEU A 41 -7.92 -19.44 -11.86
N LYS A 42 -7.43 -20.00 -12.97
CA LYS A 42 -8.26 -20.60 -14.04
C LYS A 42 -9.08 -21.76 -13.54
N GLU A 43 -8.47 -22.65 -12.77
CA GLU A 43 -9.15 -23.77 -12.15
C GLU A 43 -10.23 -23.28 -11.17
N LEU A 44 -9.92 -22.25 -10.38
CA LEU A 44 -10.86 -21.67 -9.42
C LEU A 44 -12.04 -20.96 -10.10
N LEU A 45 -11.78 -20.21 -11.18
CA LEU A 45 -12.82 -19.50 -11.94
C LEU A 45 -13.58 -20.42 -12.91
N GLY A 46 -13.02 -21.58 -13.28
CA GLY A 46 -13.68 -22.55 -14.15
C GLY A 46 -14.77 -23.35 -13.44
N ASP A 47 -14.67 -23.47 -12.11
CA ASP A 47 -15.65 -24.17 -11.28
C ASP A 47 -16.77 -23.22 -10.83
N LYS A 48 -17.95 -23.34 -11.46
CA LYS A 48 -19.13 -22.53 -11.14
C LYS A 48 -19.56 -22.64 -9.67
N SER A 49 -19.28 -23.78 -9.00
CA SER A 49 -19.62 -23.97 -7.60
C SER A 49 -18.73 -23.13 -6.67
N ARG A 50 -17.46 -22.95 -7.02
CA ARG A 50 -16.50 -22.09 -6.30
C ARG A 50 -16.74 -20.61 -6.57
N LEU A 51 -17.16 -20.26 -7.78
CA LEU A 51 -17.55 -18.90 -8.14
C LEU A 51 -18.76 -18.39 -7.36
N ALA A 52 -19.70 -19.27 -6.99
CA ALA A 52 -20.88 -18.89 -6.20
C ALA A 52 -20.52 -18.36 -4.80
N ILE A 53 -19.32 -18.70 -4.31
CA ILE A 53 -18.79 -18.24 -3.02
C ILE A 53 -18.22 -16.81 -3.14
N LEU A 54 -17.83 -16.39 -4.36
CA LEU A 54 -17.25 -15.07 -4.60
C LEU A 54 -18.34 -14.01 -4.74
N ARG A 55 -18.19 -12.90 -4.03
CA ARG A 55 -19.06 -11.74 -4.24
C ARG A 55 -18.81 -11.15 -5.63
N PRO A 56 -19.83 -10.58 -6.30
CA PRO A 56 -19.65 -9.95 -7.62
C PRO A 56 -18.51 -8.93 -7.68
N ALA A 57 -18.31 -8.15 -6.62
CA ALA A 57 -17.21 -7.19 -6.52
C ALA A 57 -15.82 -7.85 -6.52
N GLN A 58 -15.65 -8.98 -5.82
CA GLN A 58 -14.39 -9.73 -5.78
C GLN A 58 -14.09 -10.35 -7.15
N THR A 59 -15.11 -10.90 -7.81
CA THR A 59 -14.98 -11.42 -9.17
C THR A 59 -14.59 -10.33 -10.16
N GLN A 60 -15.13 -9.12 -10.02
CA GLN A 60 -14.73 -7.97 -10.85
C GLN A 60 -13.29 -7.53 -10.57
N GLU A 61 -12.86 -7.50 -9.32
CA GLU A 61 -11.50 -7.14 -8.94
C GLU A 61 -10.48 -8.14 -9.50
N ILE A 62 -10.75 -9.44 -9.37
CA ILE A 62 -9.92 -10.51 -9.97
C ILE A 62 -9.83 -10.34 -11.49
N LYS A 63 -10.96 -10.09 -12.17
CA LYS A 63 -10.98 -9.86 -13.62
C LYS A 63 -10.18 -8.63 -14.03
N ALA A 64 -10.22 -7.56 -13.23
CA ALA A 64 -9.44 -6.36 -13.49
C ALA A 64 -7.93 -6.65 -13.38
N VAL A 65 -7.50 -7.32 -12.32
CA VAL A 65 -6.09 -7.70 -12.15
C VAL A 65 -5.61 -8.64 -13.26
N ILE A 66 -6.43 -9.62 -13.68
CA ILE A 66 -6.11 -10.49 -14.82
C ILE A 66 -5.91 -9.66 -16.10
N LYS A 67 -6.76 -8.66 -16.35
CA LYS A 67 -6.67 -7.80 -17.53
C LYS A 67 -5.42 -6.92 -17.51
N ASP A 68 -5.04 -6.40 -16.35
CA ASP A 68 -3.81 -5.63 -16.20
C ASP A 68 -2.58 -6.51 -16.46
N ILE A 69 -2.59 -7.73 -15.91
CA ILE A 69 -1.56 -8.75 -16.18
C ILE A 69 -1.45 -9.07 -17.67
N GLU A 70 -2.58 -9.21 -18.37
CA GLU A 70 -2.62 -9.47 -19.80
C GLU A 70 -1.91 -8.38 -20.59
N GLY A 71 -2.22 -7.10 -20.29
CA GLY A 71 -1.60 -5.97 -20.97
C GLY A 71 -0.10 -5.84 -20.71
N ASP A 72 0.39 -6.18 -19.53
CA ASP A 72 1.82 -6.15 -19.23
C ASP A 72 2.56 -7.38 -19.78
N ALA A 73 1.92 -8.55 -19.77
CA ALA A 73 2.43 -9.76 -20.42
C ALA A 73 2.59 -9.57 -21.93
N GLU A 74 1.64 -8.90 -22.60
CA GLU A 74 1.70 -8.59 -24.03
C GLU A 74 2.88 -7.67 -24.35
N LYS A 75 3.10 -6.63 -23.55
CA LYS A 75 4.27 -5.74 -23.70
C LYS A 75 5.59 -6.50 -23.52
N VAL A 76 5.67 -7.40 -22.54
CA VAL A 76 6.85 -8.26 -22.34
C VAL A 76 7.06 -9.15 -23.56
N TYR A 77 6.01 -9.83 -24.03
CA TYR A 77 6.05 -10.67 -25.23
C TYR A 77 6.55 -9.89 -26.45
N GLU A 78 6.01 -8.70 -26.71
CA GLU A 78 6.47 -7.85 -27.82
C GLU A 78 7.95 -7.50 -27.73
N ILE A 79 8.44 -7.18 -26.53
CA ILE A 79 9.84 -6.82 -26.30
C ILE A 79 10.74 -8.04 -26.58
N LEU A 80 10.37 -9.21 -26.05
CA LEU A 80 11.13 -10.44 -26.27
C LEU A 80 11.08 -10.86 -27.75
N LYS A 81 9.94 -10.74 -28.43
CA LYS A 81 9.79 -11.04 -29.85
C LYS A 81 10.64 -10.12 -30.73
N LYS A 82 10.71 -8.82 -30.40
CA LYS A 82 11.60 -7.88 -31.09
C LYS A 82 13.07 -8.26 -30.88
N TRP A 83 13.42 -8.72 -29.68
CA TRP A 83 14.76 -9.22 -29.36
C TRP A 83 15.13 -10.46 -30.19
N GLU A 84 14.26 -11.47 -30.23
CA GLU A 84 14.49 -12.71 -30.98
C GLU A 84 14.69 -12.45 -32.48
N ASN A 85 13.87 -11.56 -33.05
CA ASN A 85 13.95 -11.19 -34.47
C ASN A 85 15.08 -10.20 -34.80
N ASN A 86 15.97 -9.88 -33.85
CA ASN A 86 17.05 -8.90 -34.00
C ASN A 86 16.56 -7.50 -34.47
N ILE A 87 15.35 -7.12 -34.06
CA ILE A 87 14.76 -5.83 -34.39
C ILE A 87 15.24 -4.82 -33.35
N GLY A 88 16.10 -3.90 -33.79
CA GLY A 88 16.63 -2.82 -32.97
C GLY A 88 15.56 -1.77 -32.63
N PRO A 89 15.93 -0.77 -31.80
CA PRO A 89 15.06 0.39 -31.57
C PRO A 89 14.72 1.05 -32.92
N PHE A 90 13.47 1.52 -33.06
CA PHE A 90 12.90 2.09 -34.29
C PHE A 90 12.62 1.10 -35.45
N GLY A 91 12.65 -0.21 -35.21
CA GLY A 91 12.21 -1.21 -36.20
C GLY A 91 13.27 -1.59 -37.23
N LEU A 92 14.55 -1.30 -36.96
CA LEU A 92 15.65 -1.68 -37.85
C LEU A 92 16.03 -3.15 -37.64
N GLU A 93 15.92 -3.97 -38.68
CA GLU A 93 16.43 -5.34 -38.68
C GLU A 93 17.97 -5.35 -38.74
N LEU A 94 18.60 -5.88 -37.71
CA LEU A 94 20.05 -5.94 -37.61
C LEU A 94 20.55 -7.32 -38.04
N ARG A 95 21.41 -7.35 -39.07
CA ARG A 95 21.97 -8.60 -39.62
C ARG A 95 22.88 -9.36 -38.65
N PHE A 96 23.33 -8.74 -37.56
CA PHE A 96 24.27 -9.31 -36.60
C PHE A 96 23.67 -9.32 -35.20
N LYS A 97 23.49 -10.53 -34.63
CA LYS A 97 22.91 -10.78 -33.30
C LYS A 97 23.59 -9.97 -32.19
N THR A 98 24.91 -9.86 -32.23
CA THR A 98 25.72 -9.10 -31.26
C THR A 98 25.46 -7.59 -31.29
N ILE A 99 25.18 -7.02 -32.48
CA ILE A 99 24.86 -5.60 -32.63
C ILE A 99 23.44 -5.31 -32.13
N GLY A 100 22.49 -6.23 -32.38
CA GLY A 100 21.13 -6.15 -31.83
C GLY A 100 21.10 -6.18 -30.31
N GLN A 101 21.86 -7.08 -29.70
CA GLN A 101 22.00 -7.19 -28.24
C GLN A 101 22.61 -5.93 -27.62
N ALA A 102 23.66 -5.36 -28.25
CA ALA A 102 24.29 -4.13 -27.78
C ALA A 102 23.37 -2.90 -27.89
N LEU A 103 22.65 -2.74 -29.01
CA LEU A 103 21.73 -1.63 -29.21
C LEU A 103 20.49 -1.70 -28.31
N PHE A 104 20.02 -2.91 -27.99
CA PHE A 104 18.95 -3.08 -27.01
C PHE A 104 19.43 -2.71 -25.59
N ALA A 105 20.65 -3.07 -25.22
CA ALA A 105 21.24 -2.70 -23.92
C ALA A 105 21.46 -1.19 -23.77
N ILE A 106 21.66 -0.46 -24.89
CA ILE A 106 21.84 0.99 -24.90
C ILE A 106 20.50 1.75 -25.04
N GLY A 107 19.44 1.10 -25.53
CA GLY A 107 18.11 1.69 -25.67
C GLY A 107 17.31 1.76 -24.37
N SER A 108 16.10 2.35 -24.41
CA SER A 108 15.17 2.41 -23.26
C SER A 108 14.56 1.06 -22.83
N SER A 109 14.93 -0.04 -23.50
CA SER A 109 14.31 -1.35 -23.32
C SER A 109 14.63 -2.02 -21.98
N PRO A 110 15.84 -1.91 -21.39
CA PRO A 110 16.13 -2.44 -20.06
C PRO A 110 15.32 -1.74 -18.96
N ASP A 111 15.16 -0.42 -19.02
CA ASP A 111 14.33 0.34 -18.08
C ASP A 111 12.85 -0.04 -18.18
N LYS A 112 12.36 -0.23 -19.42
CA LYS A 112 11.00 -0.71 -19.66
C LYS A 112 10.79 -2.13 -19.14
N LEU A 113 11.74 -3.03 -19.38
CA LEU A 113 11.69 -4.39 -18.84
C LEU A 113 11.74 -4.39 -17.32
N GLU A 114 12.56 -3.56 -16.68
CA GLU A 114 12.60 -3.45 -15.23
C GLU A 114 11.29 -2.90 -14.66
N SER A 115 10.68 -1.89 -15.30
CA SER A 115 9.35 -1.39 -14.92
C SER A 115 8.29 -2.49 -15.04
N LEU A 116 8.21 -3.15 -16.20
CA LEU A 116 7.26 -4.26 -16.42
C LEU A 116 7.51 -5.41 -15.44
N SER A 117 8.78 -5.68 -15.11
CA SER A 117 9.16 -6.64 -14.08
C SER A 117 8.50 -6.29 -12.76
N GLN A 118 8.58 -5.02 -12.34
CA GLN A 118 8.01 -4.53 -11.08
C GLN A 118 6.49 -4.58 -11.09
N ASP A 119 5.85 -4.22 -12.21
CA ASP A 119 4.40 -4.27 -12.37
C ASP A 119 3.89 -5.72 -12.32
N ILE A 120 4.53 -6.67 -13.01
CA ILE A 120 4.23 -8.12 -12.92
C ILE A 120 4.35 -8.64 -11.49
N GLU A 121 5.40 -8.24 -10.76
CA GLU A 121 5.60 -8.66 -9.37
C GLU A 121 4.54 -8.06 -8.42
N GLN A 122 4.10 -6.83 -8.71
CA GLN A 122 2.99 -6.19 -8.02
C GLN A 122 1.69 -6.92 -8.30
N HIS A 123 1.36 -7.20 -9.55
CA HIS A 123 0.15 -7.95 -9.91
C HIS A 123 0.13 -9.36 -9.33
N LYS A 124 1.27 -10.03 -9.28
CA LYS A 124 1.41 -11.32 -8.58
C LYS A 124 1.11 -11.17 -7.09
N THR A 125 1.63 -10.12 -6.46
CA THR A 125 1.30 -9.79 -5.07
C THR A 125 -0.20 -9.56 -4.90
N ASP A 126 -0.81 -8.76 -5.78
CA ASP A 126 -2.24 -8.44 -5.73
C ASP A 126 -3.09 -9.70 -5.90
N LEU A 127 -2.78 -10.56 -6.88
CA LEU A 127 -3.44 -11.85 -7.06
C LEU A 127 -3.30 -12.75 -5.85
N ARG A 128 -2.09 -12.87 -5.30
CA ARG A 128 -1.85 -13.69 -4.10
C ARG A 128 -2.65 -13.16 -2.93
N ASP A 129 -2.68 -11.85 -2.71
CA ASP A 129 -3.35 -11.23 -1.59
C ASP A 129 -4.88 -11.39 -1.73
N ILE A 130 -5.43 -11.24 -2.94
CA ILE A 130 -6.83 -11.58 -3.24
C ILE A 130 -7.09 -13.06 -2.96
N LEU A 131 -6.27 -13.97 -3.48
CA LEU A 131 -6.43 -15.42 -3.26
C LEU A 131 -6.33 -15.81 -1.78
N GLN A 132 -5.47 -15.15 -1.01
CA GLN A 132 -5.35 -15.35 0.44
C GLN A 132 -6.58 -14.86 1.18
N LEU A 133 -7.12 -13.69 0.80
CA LEU A 133 -8.38 -13.19 1.33
C LEU A 133 -9.52 -14.18 1.02
N LEU A 134 -9.55 -14.75 -0.18
CA LEU A 134 -10.54 -15.78 -0.54
C LEU A 134 -10.36 -17.08 0.24
N GLY A 135 -9.12 -17.54 0.43
CA GLY A 135 -8.80 -18.71 1.26
C GLY A 135 -9.26 -18.53 2.71
N TRP A 136 -9.12 -17.32 3.27
CA TRP A 136 -9.62 -16.99 4.60
C TRP A 136 -11.14 -17.10 4.72
N PHE A 137 -11.89 -16.78 3.66
CA PHE A 137 -13.35 -16.96 3.64
C PHE A 137 -13.80 -18.39 3.29
N GLY A 138 -12.93 -19.19 2.66
CA GLY A 138 -13.25 -20.53 2.16
C GLY A 138 -12.91 -21.71 3.08
N VAL A 139 -11.92 -21.58 3.98
CA VAL A 139 -11.45 -22.72 4.80
C VAL A 139 -12.50 -23.17 5.84
N ASP A 140 -13.30 -22.24 6.39
CA ASP A 140 -14.37 -22.59 7.35
C ASP A 140 -15.58 -23.29 6.67
N ALA A 141 -15.73 -23.17 5.34
CA ALA A 141 -16.87 -23.73 4.60
C ALA A 141 -16.56 -25.08 3.92
N LEU A 142 -15.28 -25.49 3.90
CA LEU A 142 -14.80 -26.67 3.17
C LEU A 142 -14.44 -27.86 4.07
N LEU A 143 -14.64 -27.78 5.39
CA LEU A 143 -14.47 -28.91 6.30
C LEU A 143 -15.83 -29.58 6.57
N PRO A 144 -16.10 -30.78 6.02
CA PRO A 144 -17.29 -31.54 6.38
C PRO A 144 -17.05 -32.22 7.73
N GLY A 145 -17.82 -31.83 8.74
CA GLY A 145 -18.03 -32.62 9.95
C GLY A 145 -17.06 -32.38 11.09
N THR A 146 -17.30 -31.32 11.86
CA THR A 146 -17.14 -31.40 13.33
C THR A 146 -18.25 -30.59 13.98
N PRO A 147 -19.14 -31.19 14.79
CA PRO A 147 -20.09 -30.42 15.59
C PRO A 147 -19.32 -29.77 16.73
N SER A 148 -18.74 -28.59 16.46
CA SER A 148 -18.10 -27.80 17.50
C SER A 148 -19.16 -27.01 18.26
N THR A 149 -19.67 -27.60 19.34
CA THR A 149 -20.32 -26.88 20.44
C THR A 149 -19.26 -26.05 21.17
N ASN A 150 -18.84 -24.95 20.59
CA ASN A 150 -18.17 -23.88 21.30
C ASN A 150 -18.50 -22.54 20.63
N THR A 151 -19.42 -21.83 21.27
CA THR A 151 -19.83 -20.46 20.99
C THR A 151 -18.71 -19.46 21.31
N ALA A 152 -17.56 -19.59 20.64
CA ALA A 152 -16.60 -18.51 20.52
C ALA A 152 -17.18 -17.47 19.55
N LYS A 153 -17.66 -16.35 20.08
CA LYS A 153 -18.18 -15.22 19.31
C LYS A 153 -17.12 -14.78 18.28
N ARG A 154 -17.33 -15.12 17.01
CA ARG A 154 -16.71 -14.45 15.87
C ARG A 154 -16.76 -12.93 16.10
N PRO A 155 -15.71 -12.16 15.79
CA PRO A 155 -15.87 -10.71 15.64
C PRO A 155 -16.98 -10.49 14.62
N LYS A 156 -18.03 -9.78 15.05
CA LYS A 156 -19.22 -9.53 14.25
C LYS A 156 -18.79 -8.96 12.90
N SER A 157 -19.34 -9.56 11.84
CA SER A 157 -19.46 -9.01 10.49
C SER A 157 -19.59 -7.48 10.54
N PRO A 158 -18.94 -6.72 9.62
CA PRO A 158 -19.01 -5.27 9.63
C PRO A 158 -20.50 -4.86 9.69
N LEU A 159 -20.83 -4.08 10.71
CA LEU A 159 -22.16 -3.54 10.91
C LEU A 159 -22.65 -2.90 9.59
N PRO A 160 -23.96 -2.98 9.29
CA PRO A 160 -24.53 -2.29 8.14
C PRO A 160 -24.04 -0.85 8.14
N HIS A 161 -23.39 -0.44 7.04
CA HIS A 161 -22.82 0.90 6.91
C HIS A 161 -23.91 1.91 7.27
N PRO A 162 -23.76 2.68 8.37
CA PRO A 162 -24.67 3.79 8.64
C PRO A 162 -24.58 4.79 7.49
N ALA A 163 -25.62 5.61 7.34
CA ALA A 163 -25.76 6.63 6.31
C ALA A 163 -24.42 7.38 6.04
N LYS A 164 -24.15 7.61 4.74
CA LYS A 164 -22.97 8.27 4.13
C LYS A 164 -22.37 9.42 4.97
N ASN A 165 -21.59 9.09 5.98
CA ASN A 165 -20.89 10.07 6.80
C ASN A 165 -19.44 10.12 6.35
N ASP A 166 -18.95 11.31 6.03
CA ASP A 166 -17.54 11.52 5.80
C ASP A 166 -16.76 11.28 7.11
N TYR A 167 -15.56 10.74 6.97
CA TYR A 167 -14.71 10.30 8.08
C TYR A 167 -13.64 11.35 8.40
N ASN A 168 -13.29 11.43 9.68
CA ASN A 168 -12.14 12.19 10.16
C ASN A 168 -11.02 11.23 10.52
N ILE A 169 -9.84 11.40 9.94
CA ILE A 169 -8.66 10.57 10.19
C ILE A 169 -7.48 11.41 10.71
N ILE A 170 -6.62 10.78 11.49
CA ILE A 170 -5.36 11.38 11.91
C ILE A 170 -4.23 10.37 11.93
N PHE A 171 -3.09 10.78 11.40
CA PHE A 171 -1.85 10.01 11.40
C PHE A 171 -1.00 10.37 12.63
N VAL A 172 -0.61 9.37 13.40
CA VAL A 172 0.13 9.56 14.64
C VAL A 172 1.40 8.73 14.63
N ASP A 173 2.54 9.39 14.79
CA ASP A 173 3.83 8.76 15.08
C ASP A 173 4.46 9.39 16.34
N SER A 174 5.68 9.01 16.70
CA SER A 174 6.34 9.55 17.89
C SER A 174 6.75 11.03 17.82
N THR A 175 6.97 11.60 16.64
CA THR A 175 7.69 12.89 16.46
C THR A 175 6.98 13.92 15.57
N ASN A 176 6.02 13.50 14.76
CA ASN A 176 5.32 14.29 13.75
C ASN A 176 6.18 15.01 12.71
N VAL A 177 7.32 14.40 12.36
CA VAL A 177 8.18 14.87 11.25
C VAL A 177 8.41 13.82 10.17
N ASN A 178 8.00 12.57 10.41
CA ASN A 178 8.36 11.40 9.61
C ASN A 178 7.10 10.77 8.95
N CYS A 179 6.81 9.50 9.25
CA CYS A 179 5.75 8.71 8.60
C CYS A 179 4.39 9.38 8.66
N SER A 180 4.02 10.01 9.78
CA SER A 180 2.73 10.69 9.92
C SER A 180 2.54 11.87 8.96
N ARG A 181 3.62 12.63 8.71
CA ARG A 181 3.62 13.75 7.78
C ARG A 181 3.59 13.29 6.32
N VAL A 182 4.35 12.25 6.00
CA VAL A 182 4.33 11.61 4.68
C VAL A 182 2.94 11.04 4.38
N ALA A 183 2.32 10.37 5.35
CA ALA A 183 1.00 9.78 5.20
C ALA A 183 -0.10 10.85 4.99
N GLU A 184 -0.08 11.93 5.77
CA GLU A 184 -0.99 13.08 5.58
C GLU A 184 -0.83 13.67 4.17
N ALA A 185 0.40 13.95 3.74
CA ALA A 185 0.66 14.50 2.41
C ALA A 185 0.24 13.55 1.29
N TYR A 186 0.42 12.24 1.48
CA TYR A 186 0.00 11.24 0.50
C TYR A 186 -1.52 11.14 0.40
N VAL A 187 -2.26 11.17 1.51
CA VAL A 187 -3.73 11.19 1.48
C VAL A 187 -4.25 12.39 0.71
N LYS A 188 -3.64 13.57 0.88
CA LYS A 188 -4.00 14.77 0.08
C LYS A 188 -3.74 14.59 -1.41
N LEU A 189 -2.66 13.90 -1.79
CA LEU A 189 -2.40 13.55 -3.20
C LEU A 189 -3.48 12.61 -3.75
N VAL A 190 -3.87 11.60 -2.96
CA VAL A 190 -4.92 10.64 -3.35
C VAL A 190 -6.29 11.33 -3.41
N GLN A 191 -6.57 12.27 -2.52
CA GLN A 191 -7.79 13.09 -2.54
C GLN A 191 -7.89 13.90 -3.85
N GLU A 192 -6.86 14.69 -4.18
CA GLU A 192 -6.85 15.49 -5.41
C GLU A 192 -7.02 14.62 -6.64
N TRP A 193 -6.34 13.46 -6.68
CA TRP A 193 -6.49 12.51 -7.75
C TRP A 193 -7.94 12.02 -7.87
N THR A 194 -8.51 11.57 -6.75
CA THR A 194 -9.87 11.01 -6.69
C THR A 194 -10.92 12.02 -7.10
N VAL A 195 -10.87 13.24 -6.55
CA VAL A 195 -11.86 14.29 -6.84
C VAL A 195 -11.79 14.72 -8.32
N ARG A 196 -10.58 14.84 -8.89
CA ARG A 196 -10.40 15.27 -10.28
C ARG A 196 -10.85 14.23 -11.30
N THR A 197 -10.84 12.96 -10.93
CA THR A 197 -11.38 11.87 -11.74
C THR A 197 -12.84 11.58 -11.43
N HIS A 198 -13.55 12.49 -10.74
CA HIS A 198 -14.95 12.34 -10.33
C HIS A 198 -15.22 11.10 -9.46
N GLY A 199 -14.21 10.63 -8.73
CA GLY A 199 -14.32 9.58 -7.74
C GLY A 199 -14.96 10.07 -6.44
N ASP A 200 -15.47 9.12 -5.66
CA ASP A 200 -16.07 9.39 -4.35
C ASP A 200 -14.98 9.50 -3.27
N TRP A 201 -14.91 10.65 -2.60
CA TRP A 201 -13.95 10.90 -1.53
C TRP A 201 -14.67 11.08 -0.20
N ARG A 202 -14.32 10.22 0.76
CA ARG A 202 -15.06 10.09 2.04
C ARG A 202 -14.29 10.62 3.25
N ILE A 203 -13.17 11.30 3.08
CA ILE A 203 -12.43 11.90 4.19
C ILE A 203 -12.71 13.39 4.25
N LYS A 204 -13.35 13.83 5.34
CA LYS A 204 -13.63 15.24 5.61
C LYS A 204 -12.45 15.96 6.25
N LEU A 205 -11.74 15.26 7.13
CA LEU A 205 -10.62 15.83 7.87
C LEU A 205 -9.46 14.84 7.90
N ASP A 206 -8.29 15.28 7.47
CA ASP A 206 -7.04 14.55 7.58
C ASP A 206 -5.97 15.41 8.25
N HIS A 207 -5.35 14.88 9.30
CA HIS A 207 -4.31 15.58 10.04
C HIS A 207 -3.18 14.63 10.42
N SER A 208 -2.09 15.19 10.94
CA SER A 208 -1.07 14.42 11.64
C SER A 208 -0.72 15.04 13.00
N ALA A 209 -0.17 14.23 13.92
CA ALA A 209 0.31 14.64 15.23
C ALA A 209 1.37 13.67 15.78
N GLY A 210 2.05 14.08 16.84
CA GLY A 210 3.17 13.37 17.46
C GLY A 210 2.88 13.04 18.91
N LEU A 211 3.07 11.77 19.32
CA LEU A 211 2.88 11.37 20.72
C LEU A 211 3.91 12.00 21.66
N GLY A 212 5.16 12.15 21.20
CA GLY A 212 6.25 12.73 21.97
C GLY A 212 6.45 14.23 21.74
N VAL A 213 5.43 14.97 21.28
CA VAL A 213 5.57 16.40 20.95
C VAL A 213 4.78 17.27 21.91
N ARG A 214 5.45 18.21 22.59
CA ARG A 214 4.82 19.13 23.56
C ARG A 214 3.99 20.22 22.90
N ASN A 215 4.47 20.81 21.81
CA ASN A 215 3.82 21.91 21.11
C ASN A 215 2.37 21.57 20.72
N GLY A 216 1.39 22.28 21.28
CA GLY A 216 -0.03 22.06 21.00
C GLY A 216 -0.64 20.80 21.64
N SER A 217 0.08 20.11 22.52
CA SER A 217 -0.49 19.03 23.33
C SER A 217 -1.10 19.56 24.62
N ASP A 218 -2.36 19.25 24.87
CA ASP A 218 -3.09 19.53 26.12
C ASP A 218 -3.19 18.28 27.03
N CYS A 219 -2.65 17.12 26.61
CA CYS A 219 -2.68 15.87 27.37
C CYS A 219 -1.30 15.40 27.88
N MET A 220 -0.33 16.32 28.02
CA MET A 220 1.04 16.01 28.41
C MET A 220 1.17 15.21 29.71
N GLY A 221 0.37 15.53 30.74
CA GLY A 221 0.40 14.79 31.99
C GLY A 221 0.00 13.31 31.85
N ALA A 222 -0.90 13.00 30.91
CA ALA A 222 -1.25 11.61 30.60
C ALA A 222 -0.19 10.93 29.71
N LEU A 223 0.49 11.68 28.84
CA LEU A 223 1.58 11.14 28.01
C LEU A 223 2.82 10.80 28.84
N GLU A 224 3.13 11.60 29.87
CA GLU A 224 4.28 11.40 30.76
C GLU A 224 4.16 10.14 31.64
N SER A 225 2.94 9.64 31.87
CA SER A 225 2.70 8.41 32.66
C SER A 225 2.76 7.11 31.86
N ILE A 226 2.81 7.17 30.52
CA ILE A 226 2.79 5.99 29.64
C ILE A 226 4.16 5.29 29.66
N LYS A 227 4.16 3.97 29.87
CA LYS A 227 5.36 3.11 29.82
C LYS A 227 5.44 2.26 28.54
N PRO A 228 6.63 2.09 27.92
CA PRO A 228 7.88 2.80 28.24
C PRO A 228 7.76 4.29 27.93
N ALA A 229 8.49 5.12 28.69
CA ALA A 229 8.42 6.56 28.56
C ALA A 229 8.66 7.01 27.11
N LEU A 230 7.80 7.90 26.63
CA LEU A 230 7.97 8.53 25.33
C LEU A 230 9.10 9.55 25.40
N THR A 231 9.91 9.62 24.34
CA THR A 231 10.91 10.69 24.22
C THR A 231 10.19 11.99 23.88
N LEU A 232 10.09 12.88 24.86
CA LEU A 232 9.40 14.16 24.69
C LEU A 232 10.29 15.19 24.01
N ARG A 233 9.71 15.94 23.07
CA ARG A 233 10.34 16.98 22.27
C ARG A 233 9.53 18.27 22.35
N PRO A 234 10.17 19.45 22.22
CA PRO A 234 9.45 20.72 22.20
C PRO A 234 8.39 20.78 21.11
N GLY A 235 8.71 20.32 19.90
CA GLY A 235 7.89 20.46 18.70
C GLY A 235 8.38 21.58 17.80
N ASN A 236 7.54 22.03 16.87
CA ASN A 236 7.88 23.02 15.83
C ASN A 236 8.98 22.61 14.85
N ASP A 237 9.37 21.33 14.84
CA ASP A 237 10.33 20.79 13.89
C ASP A 237 9.71 20.75 12.48
N LYS A 238 10.51 21.03 11.46
CA LYS A 238 10.08 20.86 10.06
C LYS A 238 9.96 19.36 9.71
N PRO A 239 9.11 19.00 8.72
CA PRO A 239 9.06 17.64 8.22
C PRO A 239 10.40 17.20 7.63
N ASN A 240 10.66 15.89 7.66
CA ASN A 240 11.85 15.31 7.06
C ASN A 240 11.87 15.53 5.54
N GLU A 241 12.77 16.39 5.06
CA GLU A 241 12.83 16.77 3.65
C GLU A 241 13.13 15.58 2.74
N THR A 242 14.02 14.67 3.15
CA THR A 242 14.33 13.45 2.39
C THR A 242 13.10 12.54 2.25
N ALA A 243 12.31 12.40 3.31
CA ALA A 243 11.07 11.63 3.32
C ALA A 243 10.00 12.26 2.40
N MET A 244 9.84 13.58 2.47
CA MET A 244 8.91 14.32 1.61
C MET A 244 9.33 14.22 0.15
N ALA A 245 10.61 14.42 -0.15
CA ALA A 245 11.14 14.25 -1.48
C ALA A 245 10.91 12.80 -1.98
N ALA A 246 11.02 11.77 -1.13
CA ALA A 246 10.70 10.38 -1.49
C ALA A 246 9.24 10.17 -1.90
N LEU A 247 8.32 10.92 -1.29
CA LEU A 247 6.93 10.96 -1.70
C LEU A 247 6.73 11.69 -3.04
N PHE A 248 7.37 12.85 -3.20
CA PHE A 248 7.11 13.80 -4.28
C PHE A 248 8.01 13.68 -5.51
N ASP A 249 9.12 12.95 -5.51
CA ASP A 249 9.99 12.88 -6.70
C ASP A 249 9.57 11.78 -7.69
N ASN A 250 8.43 11.12 -7.47
CA ASN A 250 7.91 10.16 -8.45
C ASN A 250 7.49 10.89 -9.74
N LYS A 251 8.26 10.70 -10.82
CA LYS A 251 8.05 11.33 -12.13
C LYS A 251 6.78 10.85 -12.85
N LEU A 252 6.32 9.64 -12.56
CA LEU A 252 5.12 9.05 -13.19
C LEU A 252 3.82 9.74 -12.73
N PHE A 253 3.87 10.48 -11.61
CA PHE A 253 2.72 11.17 -11.05
C PHE A 253 3.05 12.65 -10.84
N ASN A 254 3.23 13.40 -11.93
CA ASN A 254 3.65 14.80 -11.93
C ASN A 254 2.50 15.76 -12.29
N HIS A 255 1.50 15.86 -11.42
CA HIS A 255 0.37 16.75 -11.60
C HIS A 255 0.61 18.14 -10.99
N PRO A 256 -0.01 19.22 -11.50
CA PRO A 256 0.19 20.59 -10.99
C PRO A 256 -0.09 20.77 -9.48
N TYR A 257 -1.10 20.07 -8.94
CA TYR A 257 -1.46 20.16 -7.51
C TYR A 257 -0.40 19.60 -6.57
N LYS A 258 0.52 18.78 -7.08
CA LYS A 258 1.58 18.14 -6.31
C LYS A 258 2.50 19.15 -5.64
N LYS A 259 2.82 20.24 -6.34
CA LYS A 259 3.67 21.32 -5.81
C LYS A 259 3.00 22.00 -4.62
N VAL A 260 1.72 22.37 -4.77
CA VAL A 260 0.95 23.03 -3.70
C VAL A 260 0.86 22.16 -2.45
N ILE A 261 0.60 20.86 -2.62
CA ILE A 261 0.55 19.92 -1.48
C ILE A 261 1.93 19.78 -0.84
N ARG A 262 2.99 19.67 -1.64
CA ARG A 262 4.38 19.60 -1.13
C ARG A 262 4.73 20.83 -0.32
N ASP A 263 4.52 22.02 -0.87
CA ASP A 263 4.88 23.29 -0.23
C ASP A 263 4.07 23.47 1.07
N THR A 264 2.78 23.12 1.04
CA THR A 264 1.93 23.10 2.24
C THR A 264 2.41 22.07 3.27
N ALA A 265 2.82 20.89 2.84
CA ALA A 265 3.30 19.85 3.74
C ALA A 265 4.59 20.28 4.42
N LEU A 266 5.53 20.89 3.69
CA LEU A 266 6.84 21.33 4.18
C LEU A 266 6.78 22.53 5.14
N THR A 267 5.74 23.36 5.07
CA THR A 267 5.57 24.50 5.98
C THR A 267 4.96 24.11 7.32
N ARG A 268 4.31 22.93 7.42
CA ARG A 268 3.69 22.48 8.67
C ARG A 268 4.72 21.91 9.63
N THR A 269 4.75 22.46 10.84
CA THR A 269 5.70 22.04 11.88
C THR A 269 5.12 20.99 12.82
N SER A 270 5.98 20.22 13.49
CA SER A 270 5.54 19.14 14.38
C SER A 270 4.67 19.66 15.52
N ARG A 271 3.57 18.93 15.78
CA ARG A 271 2.62 19.22 16.87
C ARG A 271 2.25 17.96 17.63
N GLY A 272 1.85 18.16 18.88
CA GLY A 272 1.38 17.14 19.80
C GLY A 272 -0.04 16.66 19.51
N VAL A 273 -0.38 15.52 20.11
CA VAL A 273 -1.75 15.03 20.20
C VAL A 273 -2.55 15.84 21.23
N THR A 274 -3.85 16.00 21.01
CA THR A 274 -4.75 16.73 21.92
C THR A 274 -5.77 15.79 22.56
N GLU A 275 -6.38 16.14 23.69
CA GLU A 275 -7.49 15.42 24.33
C GLU A 275 -8.68 15.25 23.38
N LYS A 276 -8.90 16.22 22.48
CA LYS A 276 -9.93 16.17 21.44
C LYS A 276 -9.71 15.08 20.38
N LEU A 277 -8.54 14.43 20.35
CA LEU A 277 -8.21 13.33 19.44
C LEU A 277 -9.32 12.27 19.45
N PHE A 278 -9.71 11.84 20.65
CA PHE A 278 -10.64 10.73 20.83
C PHE A 278 -12.10 11.07 20.52
N LYS A 279 -12.43 12.37 20.45
CA LYS A 279 -13.77 12.87 20.09
C LYS A 279 -13.89 13.18 18.60
N THR A 280 -12.82 13.72 18.01
CA THR A 280 -12.86 14.35 16.69
C THR A 280 -12.71 13.32 15.59
N TYR A 281 -11.78 12.37 15.76
CA TYR A 281 -11.40 11.44 14.70
C TYR A 281 -12.12 10.11 14.83
N ASP A 282 -12.56 9.58 13.70
CA ASP A 282 -13.09 8.23 13.56
C ASP A 282 -11.95 7.21 13.59
N PHE A 283 -10.83 7.53 12.92
CA PHE A 283 -9.66 6.67 12.83
C PHE A 283 -8.38 7.38 13.29
N VAL A 284 -7.60 6.70 14.14
CA VAL A 284 -6.23 7.08 14.49
C VAL A 284 -5.28 6.05 13.89
N LEU A 285 -4.52 6.49 12.91
CA LEU A 285 -3.64 5.65 12.10
C LEU A 285 -2.21 5.77 12.63
N VAL A 286 -1.66 4.66 13.12
CA VAL A 286 -0.31 4.57 13.69
C VAL A 286 0.59 3.64 12.90
N PHE A 287 1.90 3.77 13.05
CA PHE A 287 2.87 3.10 12.16
C PHE A 287 3.60 1.91 12.80
N SER A 288 3.65 1.85 14.12
CA SER A 288 4.31 0.78 14.87
C SER A 288 3.42 0.22 15.97
N GLY A 289 3.72 -1.01 16.42
CA GLY A 289 3.09 -1.60 17.59
C GLY A 289 3.30 -0.74 18.85
N ARG A 290 4.47 -0.10 18.97
CA ARG A 290 4.77 0.83 20.07
C ARG A 290 3.82 2.04 20.07
N ASP A 291 3.61 2.66 18.91
CA ASP A 291 2.70 3.82 18.80
C ASP A 291 1.24 3.38 19.05
N TYR A 292 0.85 2.19 18.58
CA TYR A 292 -0.46 1.61 18.85
C TYR A 292 -0.73 1.46 20.35
N GLU A 293 0.20 0.82 21.07
CA GLU A 293 0.10 0.66 22.52
C GLU A 293 0.07 2.00 23.25
N ALA A 294 0.89 2.96 22.83
CA ALA A 294 0.94 4.29 23.43
C ALA A 294 -0.37 5.05 23.24
N VAL A 295 -0.97 5.04 22.04
CA VAL A 295 -2.30 5.65 21.81
C VAL A 295 -3.37 4.93 22.64
N ALA A 296 -3.32 3.59 22.74
CA ALA A 296 -4.27 2.82 23.55
C ALA A 296 -4.18 3.18 25.05
N LYS A 297 -2.96 3.29 25.59
CA LYS A 297 -2.70 3.72 26.98
C LYS A 297 -3.13 5.16 27.20
N LEU A 298 -2.88 6.06 26.25
CA LEU A 298 -3.37 7.44 26.30
C LEU A 298 -4.90 7.50 26.35
N LYS A 299 -5.57 6.71 25.51
CA LYS A 299 -7.04 6.58 25.49
C LYS A 299 -7.57 6.15 26.85
N GLN A 300 -6.94 5.14 27.45
CA GLN A 300 -7.29 4.64 28.76
C GLN A 300 -7.10 5.72 29.84
N ALA A 301 -5.92 6.34 29.91
CA ALA A 301 -5.61 7.36 30.91
C ALA A 301 -6.56 8.57 30.85
N LEU A 302 -6.93 9.02 29.64
CA LEU A 302 -7.91 10.10 29.48
C LEU A 302 -9.33 9.66 29.86
N THR A 303 -9.70 8.41 29.59
CA THR A 303 -10.99 7.86 30.02
C THR A 303 -11.10 7.79 31.55
N GLU A 304 -10.02 7.39 32.22
CA GLU A 304 -9.94 7.34 33.68
C GLU A 304 -10.02 8.76 34.29
N LYS A 305 -9.38 9.75 33.67
CA LYS A 305 -9.35 11.15 34.17
C LYS A 305 -10.65 11.92 33.94
N GLY A 306 -11.27 11.81 32.76
CA GLY A 306 -12.40 12.65 32.34
C GLY A 306 -13.69 11.88 31.99
N GLY A 307 -13.70 10.58 32.24
CA GLY A 307 -14.84 9.71 31.99
C GLY A 307 -15.13 9.45 30.51
N VAL A 308 -16.22 8.72 30.26
CA VAL A 308 -16.65 8.28 28.91
C VAL A 308 -16.94 9.45 27.97
N SER A 309 -17.20 10.65 28.51
CA SER A 309 -17.43 11.86 27.71
C SER A 309 -16.22 12.26 26.86
N LEU A 310 -15.00 11.89 27.27
CA LEU A 310 -13.77 12.15 26.51
C LEU A 310 -13.56 11.19 25.35
N VAL A 311 -14.17 10.00 25.41
CA VAL A 311 -13.99 8.93 24.44
C VAL A 311 -15.36 8.38 24.02
N PRO A 312 -16.07 9.09 23.14
CA PRO A 312 -17.39 8.66 22.68
C PRO A 312 -17.33 7.26 22.04
N LYS A 313 -18.38 6.45 22.30
CA LYS A 313 -18.49 5.11 21.71
C LYS A 313 -18.50 5.20 20.19
N GLY A 314 -17.68 4.37 19.54
CA GLY A 314 -17.58 4.33 18.08
C GLY A 314 -16.62 5.35 17.46
N LYS A 315 -16.03 6.26 18.25
CA LYS A 315 -14.96 7.16 17.80
C LYS A 315 -13.58 6.61 18.12
N CYS A 316 -12.59 7.12 17.40
CA CYS A 316 -11.18 6.85 17.59
C CYS A 316 -10.84 5.36 17.64
N ARG A 317 -11.13 4.67 16.53
CA ARG A 317 -10.58 3.35 16.26
C ARG A 317 -9.11 3.51 15.92
N VAL A 318 -8.25 2.95 16.77
CA VAL A 318 -6.79 2.95 16.54
C VAL A 318 -6.47 1.81 15.59
N ILE A 319 -5.75 2.09 14.51
CA ILE A 319 -5.33 1.10 13.51
C ILE A 319 -3.84 1.25 13.29
N GLN A 320 -3.11 0.15 13.47
CA GLN A 320 -1.74 0.09 12.98
C GLN A 320 -1.77 -0.11 11.47
N VAL A 321 -1.40 0.90 10.69
CA VAL A 321 -1.47 0.91 9.22
C VAL A 321 -0.73 -0.27 8.60
N GLY A 322 0.33 -0.72 9.26
CA GLY A 322 1.07 -1.93 8.94
C GLY A 322 0.27 -3.24 8.91
N SER A 323 -0.95 -3.29 9.48
CA SER A 323 -1.82 -4.46 9.41
C SER A 323 -2.24 -4.77 7.97
N TYR A 324 -2.29 -3.76 7.10
CA TYR A 324 -2.60 -3.94 5.68
C TYR A 324 -1.41 -4.46 4.85
N LEU A 325 -0.24 -4.63 5.47
CA LEU A 325 0.95 -5.24 4.86
C LEU A 325 1.23 -6.65 5.43
N ALA A 326 0.37 -7.13 6.33
CA ALA A 326 0.59 -8.38 7.06
C ALA A 326 0.49 -9.59 6.13
N LYS A 327 1.57 -10.37 6.00
CA LYS A 327 1.58 -11.65 5.26
C LYS A 327 1.07 -12.83 6.09
N ASN A 328 1.21 -12.75 7.43
CA ASN A 328 0.91 -13.85 8.37
C ASN A 328 -0.05 -13.39 9.49
N GLY A 329 -0.93 -12.43 9.20
CA GLY A 329 -1.83 -11.83 10.20
C GLY A 329 -1.16 -10.94 11.27
N LYS A 330 0.18 -10.88 11.30
CA LYS A 330 0.93 -9.96 12.16
C LYS A 330 1.16 -8.62 11.47
N PRO A 331 0.74 -7.49 12.05
CA PRO A 331 1.05 -6.16 11.51
C PRO A 331 2.54 -5.93 11.31
N VAL A 332 2.91 -5.29 10.21
CA VAL A 332 4.29 -4.91 9.91
C VAL A 332 4.56 -3.50 10.42
N ASP A 333 5.55 -3.31 11.28
CA ASP A 333 5.93 -1.96 11.70
C ASP A 333 6.54 -1.17 10.54
N ILE A 334 6.06 0.05 10.33
CA ILE A 334 6.56 1.00 9.33
C ILE A 334 7.42 2.05 10.04
N TRP A 335 8.70 1.77 10.15
CA TRP A 335 9.65 2.67 10.81
C TRP A 335 10.16 3.78 9.86
N PRO A 336 10.44 4.99 10.39
CA PRO A 336 11.23 5.99 9.67
C PRO A 336 12.59 5.40 9.27
N ALA A 337 13.14 5.85 8.12
CA ALA A 337 14.45 5.40 7.69
C ALA A 337 15.51 5.69 8.76
N ARG A 338 16.31 4.67 9.13
CA ARG A 338 17.44 4.86 10.04
C ARG A 338 18.41 5.88 9.46
N LYS A 339 19.05 6.65 10.33
CA LYS A 339 20.15 7.52 9.93
C LYS A 339 21.36 6.66 9.55
N ASN A 340 22.05 7.05 8.49
CA ASN A 340 23.35 6.54 8.10
C ASN A 340 24.40 6.95 9.15
N ALA A 341 25.61 6.40 9.05
CA ALA A 341 26.72 6.72 9.97
C ALA A 341 27.08 8.22 9.97
N ASP A 342 26.86 8.91 8.85
CA ASP A 342 27.06 10.35 8.68
C ASP A 342 25.90 11.20 9.23
N GLY A 343 24.86 10.59 9.80
CA GLY A 343 23.68 11.26 10.33
C GLY A 343 22.63 11.65 9.29
N THR A 344 22.88 11.42 8.00
CA THR A 344 21.91 11.63 6.91
C THR A 344 20.88 10.51 6.86
N HIS A 345 19.76 10.70 6.19
CA HIS A 345 18.80 9.63 5.94
C HIS A 345 19.02 9.07 4.52
N SER A 346 19.14 7.74 4.40
CA SER A 346 19.19 7.09 3.09
C SER A 346 17.90 7.34 2.31
N ARG A 347 18.07 7.88 1.10
CA ARG A 347 16.95 8.12 0.20
C ARG A 347 16.27 6.82 -0.25
N GLU A 348 17.06 5.78 -0.51
CA GLU A 348 16.55 4.47 -0.92
C GLU A 348 15.68 3.82 0.16
N THR A 349 16.13 3.90 1.42
CA THR A 349 15.32 3.43 2.55
C THR A 349 14.02 4.20 2.65
N TRP A 350 14.05 5.53 2.47
CA TRP A 350 12.83 6.33 2.43
C TRP A 350 11.91 5.99 1.26
N ASN A 351 12.44 5.70 0.06
CA ASN A 351 11.63 5.25 -1.07
C ASN A 351 10.88 3.95 -0.72
N SER A 352 11.55 3.00 -0.06
CA SER A 352 10.93 1.76 0.40
C SER A 352 9.86 2.01 1.48
N THR A 353 10.17 2.80 2.51
CA THR A 353 9.21 3.19 3.55
C THR A 353 7.98 3.89 2.96
N VAL A 354 8.18 4.84 2.04
CA VAL A 354 7.10 5.54 1.33
C VAL A 354 6.28 4.56 0.49
N SER A 355 6.91 3.61 -0.19
CA SER A 355 6.18 2.58 -0.96
C SER A 355 5.24 1.77 -0.05
N ASN A 356 5.75 1.29 1.08
CA ASN A 356 4.96 0.57 2.09
C ASN A 356 3.81 1.43 2.64
N LEU A 357 4.06 2.71 2.93
CA LEU A 357 3.00 3.66 3.33
C LEU A 357 1.92 3.79 2.26
N LYS A 358 2.32 3.92 0.99
CA LYS A 358 1.37 4.08 -0.13
C LYS A 358 0.46 2.87 -0.26
N ILE A 359 1.02 1.66 -0.22
CA ILE A 359 0.27 0.39 -0.29
C ILE A 359 -0.70 0.30 0.89
N ALA A 360 -0.19 0.48 2.11
CA ALA A 360 -0.98 0.31 3.33
C ALA A 360 -2.12 1.33 3.44
N ILE A 361 -1.87 2.59 3.07
CA ILE A 361 -2.89 3.65 3.09
C ILE A 361 -3.95 3.36 2.02
N LYS A 362 -3.57 2.99 0.79
CA LYS A 362 -4.55 2.61 -0.25
C LYS A 362 -5.42 1.44 0.22
N ALA A 363 -4.83 0.42 0.83
CA ALA A 363 -5.56 -0.71 1.38
C ALA A 363 -6.54 -0.29 2.49
N PHE A 364 -6.11 0.57 3.43
CA PHE A 364 -6.99 1.17 4.43
C PHE A 364 -8.18 1.91 3.79
N LEU A 365 -7.91 2.79 2.81
CA LEU A 365 -8.95 3.56 2.13
C LEU A 365 -9.97 2.62 1.45
N LYS A 366 -9.50 1.57 0.78
CA LYS A 366 -10.35 0.56 0.12
C LYS A 366 -11.20 -0.20 1.15
N SER A 367 -10.57 -0.75 2.19
CA SER A 367 -11.24 -1.66 3.12
C SER A 367 -12.16 -0.97 4.12
N GLU A 368 -11.76 0.20 4.61
CA GLU A 368 -12.49 0.89 5.68
C GLU A 368 -13.46 1.94 5.14
N LEU A 369 -13.09 2.60 4.02
CA LEU A 369 -13.83 3.75 3.51
C LEU A 369 -14.51 3.47 2.16
N GLY A 370 -14.35 2.26 1.60
CA GLY A 370 -14.90 1.90 0.30
C GLY A 370 -14.33 2.71 -0.86
N TRP A 371 -13.13 3.27 -0.70
CA TRP A 371 -12.48 4.06 -1.74
C TRP A 371 -12.17 3.18 -2.95
N VAL A 372 -12.58 3.63 -4.13
CA VAL A 372 -12.25 3.01 -5.41
C VAL A 372 -11.13 3.82 -6.06
N GLN A 373 -10.02 3.15 -6.36
CA GLN A 373 -8.90 3.81 -7.01
C GLN A 373 -9.32 4.34 -8.38
N PRO A 374 -9.06 5.62 -8.68
CA PRO A 374 -9.29 6.16 -10.01
C PRO A 374 -8.49 5.45 -11.10
N LYS A 375 -9.05 5.44 -12.31
CA LYS A 375 -8.39 4.92 -13.51
C LYS A 375 -7.38 5.90 -14.07
#